data_AF-A0A1I6B0X2-F1
#
_entry.id   AF-A0A1I6B0X2-F1
#
_cell.length_a   1.000
_cell.length_b   1.000
_cell.length_c   1.000
_cell.angle_alpha   90.00
_cell.angle_beta   90.00
_cell.angle_gamma   90.00
#
_symmetry.space_group_name_H-M   'P 1'
#
loop_
_entity.id
_entity.type
_entity.pdbx_description
1 polymer ?
#
loop_
_entity_poly.entity_id
_entity_poly.type
_entity_poly.pdbx_seq_one_letter_code
_entity_poly.pdbx_strand_id
1 'polypeptide(L)'
;MLRNHNVRLVEVARNGPTKKDGVAVLQDTRQPYRLHLEGAYKISHENRATGTMPQLGGIRKCSQKAKGWPQDAWRAQEFGDRRYIHAIGFNVNEYTRITRDSAYSMGGQRIPTYPIYEWGWSRQDSIDYLYREFGVVWPKSCCRHCPYAGCQAGSPEQLVRFATLPAEAAQHIIDEYVCTALNPRSGLFGPGKSLISRLQRDQVTEPVKLAAARMKRIPWAVYRVRRFYSAPASAVRSVDRVLLGGHLVVYAALEEMSDLVGVPLVRNDQIAGAPVCGDRGIHRRLWVRRRRDGVYPAMEEFYTVAPAQALDKATDRFDDTWAAHTDTLLARLERRCEAAADVVRHALTRPRFTSAS
;
A
#
# COMPACT_ATOMS: atom_id res chain seq x y z
N MET A 1 -31.65 7.29 -12.45
CA MET A 1 -31.87 8.03 -11.18
C MET A 1 -31.22 9.41 -11.21
N LEU A 2 -29.89 9.57 -11.11
CA LEU A 2 -29.26 10.92 -11.10
C LEU A 2 -29.64 11.80 -12.31
N ARG A 3 -29.60 11.25 -13.53
CA ARG A 3 -30.02 11.96 -14.76
C ARG A 3 -31.49 12.38 -14.73
N ASN A 4 -32.37 11.45 -14.36
CA ASN A 4 -33.82 11.66 -14.35
C ASN A 4 -34.23 12.78 -13.38
N HIS A 5 -33.45 12.97 -12.31
CA HIS A 5 -33.67 14.05 -11.33
C HIS A 5 -32.73 15.26 -11.55
N ASN A 6 -32.04 15.32 -12.70
CA ASN A 6 -31.13 16.39 -13.07
C ASN A 6 -30.07 16.71 -11.98
N VAL A 7 -29.60 15.69 -11.24
CA VAL A 7 -28.60 15.84 -10.18
C VAL A 7 -27.21 15.99 -10.78
N ARG A 8 -26.49 17.06 -10.43
CA ARG A 8 -25.09 17.29 -10.82
C ARG A 8 -24.21 16.30 -10.08
N LEU A 9 -23.57 15.41 -10.83
CA LEU A 9 -22.53 14.54 -10.32
C LEU A 9 -21.17 15.15 -10.65
N VAL A 10 -20.35 15.33 -9.60
CA VAL A 10 -18.96 15.73 -9.76
C VAL A 10 -18.07 14.62 -9.21
N GLU A 11 -17.21 14.07 -10.06
CA GLU A 11 -16.16 13.15 -9.63
C GLU A 11 -14.82 13.86 -9.62
N VAL A 12 -14.15 13.79 -8.48
CA VAL A 12 -12.86 14.42 -8.28
C VAL A 12 -11.80 13.40 -7.93
N ALA A 13 -10.61 13.59 -8.47
CA ALA A 13 -9.41 12.84 -8.16
C ALA A 13 -8.26 13.80 -7.86
N ARG A 14 -7.16 13.23 -7.38
CA ARG A 14 -5.93 14.00 -7.29
C ARG A 14 -5.27 14.11 -8.65
N ASN A 15 -4.54 15.19 -8.86
CA ASN A 15 -3.70 15.35 -10.04
C ASN A 15 -2.27 14.85 -9.84
N GLY A 16 -1.85 14.59 -8.59
CA GLY A 16 -0.51 14.14 -8.28
C GLY A 16 -0.27 13.80 -6.80
N PRO A 17 0.98 13.43 -6.44
CA PRO A 17 1.38 12.96 -5.11
C PRO A 17 1.30 14.03 -4.01
N THR A 18 1.41 15.31 -4.35
CA THR A 18 1.43 16.46 -3.44
C THR A 18 0.12 17.27 -3.50
N LYS A 19 -0.12 18.11 -2.49
CA LYS A 19 -1.28 19.02 -2.50
C LYS A 19 -1.15 20.12 -3.58
N LYS A 20 0.08 20.48 -3.94
CA LYS A 20 0.37 21.53 -4.94
C LYS A 20 -0.07 21.12 -6.35
N ASP A 21 -0.14 19.81 -6.62
CA ASP A 21 -0.57 19.29 -7.91
C ASP A 21 -2.06 19.53 -8.18
N GLY A 22 -2.84 19.84 -7.13
CA GLY A 22 -4.25 20.17 -7.26
C GLY A 22 -5.18 18.96 -7.43
N VAL A 23 -6.41 19.28 -7.84
CA VAL A 23 -7.52 18.33 -8.03
C VAL A 23 -7.85 18.25 -9.52
N ALA A 24 -8.09 17.03 -10.00
CA ALA A 24 -8.62 16.78 -11.33
C ALA A 24 -10.13 16.52 -11.22
N VAL A 25 -10.92 17.23 -12.02
CA VAL A 25 -12.36 16.96 -12.20
C VAL A 25 -12.50 15.93 -13.33
N LEU A 26 -12.90 14.71 -12.98
CA LEU A 26 -13.04 13.60 -13.92
C LEU A 26 -14.36 13.65 -14.69
N GLN A 27 -15.41 14.11 -14.02
CA GLN A 27 -16.64 14.54 -14.64
C GLN A 27 -17.31 15.59 -13.77
N ASP A 28 -18.05 16.48 -14.43
CA ASP A 28 -18.94 17.45 -13.81
C ASP A 28 -20.14 17.61 -14.74
N THR A 29 -21.21 16.90 -14.44
CA THR A 29 -22.36 16.82 -15.35
C THR A 29 -23.64 16.45 -14.63
N ARG A 30 -24.78 16.88 -15.19
CA ARG A 30 -26.11 16.39 -14.81
C ARG A 30 -26.55 15.18 -15.62
N GLN A 31 -25.72 14.75 -16.58
CA GLN A 31 -25.94 13.60 -17.44
C GLN A 31 -24.84 12.52 -17.25
N PRO A 32 -24.54 12.07 -16.01
CA PRO A 32 -23.44 11.16 -15.77
C PRO A 32 -23.65 9.82 -16.47
N TYR A 33 -22.64 9.30 -17.16
CA TYR A 33 -22.75 8.07 -17.97
C TYR A 33 -21.92 6.89 -17.49
N ARG A 34 -20.96 7.15 -16.61
CA ARG A 34 -20.20 6.12 -15.93
C ARG A 34 -19.69 6.67 -14.60
N LEU A 35 -19.23 5.79 -13.73
CA LEU A 35 -18.39 6.16 -12.59
C LEU A 35 -16.92 5.93 -12.96
N HIS A 36 -16.06 6.92 -12.72
CA HIS A 36 -14.65 6.82 -13.03
C HIS A 36 -13.90 6.13 -11.89
N LEU A 37 -13.60 4.84 -12.10
CA LEU A 37 -12.75 4.06 -11.18
C LEU A 37 -11.25 4.33 -11.39
N GLU A 38 -10.91 4.78 -12.59
CA GLU A 38 -9.61 5.35 -12.92
C GLU A 38 -9.62 6.86 -12.66
N GLY A 39 -8.45 7.47 -12.53
CA GLY A 39 -8.32 8.92 -12.37
C GLY A 39 -6.90 9.36 -12.70
N ALA A 40 -6.68 10.68 -12.75
CA ALA A 40 -5.37 11.26 -13.07
C ALA A 40 -4.25 10.74 -12.14
N TYR A 41 -4.55 10.48 -10.87
CA TYR A 41 -3.62 9.91 -9.92
C TYR A 41 -4.28 8.87 -9.01
N LYS A 42 -3.73 7.64 -9.00
CA LYS A 42 -4.22 6.53 -8.17
C LYS A 42 -3.26 6.23 -7.03
N ILE A 43 -3.82 6.12 -5.82
CA ILE A 43 -3.05 5.71 -4.64
C ILE A 43 -2.42 4.33 -4.79
N SER A 44 -3.01 3.43 -5.58
CA SER A 44 -2.39 2.12 -5.86
C SER A 44 -1.09 2.25 -6.67
N HIS A 45 -0.97 3.26 -7.55
CA HIS A 45 0.27 3.53 -8.28
C HIS A 45 1.34 4.10 -7.35
N GLU A 46 0.94 5.03 -6.48
CA GLU A 46 1.83 5.56 -5.44
C GLU A 46 2.36 4.46 -4.52
N ASN A 47 1.46 3.61 -4.02
CA ASN A 47 1.77 2.49 -3.15
C ASN A 47 2.78 1.54 -3.78
N ARG A 48 2.58 1.18 -5.06
CA ARG A 48 3.53 0.36 -5.83
C ARG A 48 4.88 1.04 -5.99
N ALA A 49 4.88 2.28 -6.48
CA ALA A 49 6.11 3.05 -6.71
C ALA A 49 6.91 3.27 -5.43
N THR A 50 6.24 3.38 -4.27
CA THR A 50 6.88 3.55 -2.98
C THR A 50 7.08 2.23 -2.23
N GLY A 51 6.61 1.09 -2.73
CA GLY A 51 6.61 -0.17 -1.98
C GLY A 51 5.92 -0.08 -0.62
N THR A 52 4.81 0.66 -0.53
CA THR A 52 4.01 0.83 0.69
C THR A 52 2.57 0.41 0.45
N MET A 53 1.89 -0.05 1.51
CA MET A 53 0.47 -0.40 1.48
C MET A 53 -0.23 0.14 2.74
N PRO A 54 -1.52 0.49 2.66
CA PRO A 54 -2.32 0.75 3.87
C PRO A 54 -2.36 -0.50 4.73
N GLN A 55 -2.37 -0.37 6.05
CA GLN A 55 -2.48 -1.50 6.98
C GLN A 55 -3.77 -1.39 7.80
N LEU A 56 -4.28 -2.52 8.31
CA LEU A 56 -5.51 -2.59 9.11
C LEU A 56 -5.46 -1.78 10.44
N GLY A 57 -4.30 -1.24 10.83
CA GLY A 57 -4.12 -0.37 12.00
C GLY A 57 -3.68 1.06 11.66
N GLY A 58 -3.67 1.94 12.67
CA GLY A 58 -3.17 3.31 12.57
C GLY A 58 -4.10 4.31 11.89
N ILE A 59 -3.55 5.48 11.55
CA ILE A 59 -4.29 6.57 10.92
C ILE A 59 -4.59 6.20 9.47
N ARG A 60 -5.86 6.38 9.04
CA ARG A 60 -6.34 6.11 7.68
C ARG A 60 -5.85 7.14 6.66
N LYS A 61 -4.53 7.31 6.56
CA LYS A 61 -3.86 8.27 5.67
C LYS A 61 -4.31 8.09 4.23
N CYS A 62 -4.53 6.85 3.77
CA CYS A 62 -5.04 6.59 2.42
C CYS A 62 -6.41 7.24 2.16
N SER A 63 -7.32 7.21 3.15
CA SER A 63 -8.65 7.80 3.02
C SER A 63 -8.58 9.32 3.06
N GLN A 64 -7.80 9.89 3.99
CA GLN A 64 -7.61 11.33 4.06
C GLN A 64 -6.96 11.86 2.78
N LYS A 65 -5.91 11.16 2.31
CA LYS A 65 -5.11 11.54 1.15
C LYS A 65 -5.89 11.41 -0.16
N ALA A 66 -6.58 10.30 -0.40
CA ALA A 66 -7.19 9.99 -1.70
C ALA A 66 -8.70 10.27 -1.78
N LYS A 67 -9.37 10.52 -0.65
CA LYS A 67 -10.82 10.83 -0.61
C LYS A 67 -11.11 12.18 0.01
N GLY A 68 -10.65 12.40 1.24
CA GLY A 68 -10.93 13.64 1.99
C GLY A 68 -10.40 14.87 1.27
N TRP A 69 -9.08 14.96 1.12
CA TRP A 69 -8.42 16.13 0.55
C TRP A 69 -8.95 16.58 -0.83
N PRO A 70 -9.09 15.71 -1.86
CA PRO A 70 -9.59 16.18 -3.16
C PRO A 70 -11.04 16.66 -3.09
N GLN A 71 -11.88 16.07 -2.25
CA GLN A 71 -13.24 16.53 -2.04
C GLN A 71 -13.29 17.86 -1.28
N ASP A 72 -12.45 18.03 -0.25
CA ASP A 72 -12.35 19.29 0.51
C ASP A 72 -11.85 20.44 -0.36
N ALA A 73 -10.80 20.19 -1.14
CA ALA A 73 -10.21 21.18 -2.05
C ALA A 73 -11.20 21.61 -3.14
N TRP A 74 -11.91 20.65 -3.75
CA TRP A 74 -12.95 20.98 -4.72
C TRP A 74 -14.12 21.76 -4.09
N ARG A 75 -14.59 21.36 -2.90
CA ARG A 75 -15.65 22.09 -2.19
C ARG A 75 -15.25 23.52 -1.86
N ALA A 76 -14.02 23.74 -1.41
CA ALA A 76 -13.52 25.08 -1.11
C ALA A 76 -13.53 25.98 -2.36
N GLN A 77 -13.15 25.42 -3.52
CA GLN A 77 -13.20 26.13 -4.80
C GLN A 77 -14.64 26.38 -5.28
N GLU A 78 -15.51 25.38 -5.21
CA GLU A 78 -16.88 25.45 -5.73
C GLU A 78 -17.76 26.34 -4.86
N PHE A 79 -17.74 26.15 -3.54
CA PHE A 79 -18.66 26.84 -2.63
C PHE A 79 -18.09 28.14 -2.07
N GLY A 80 -16.77 28.28 -1.97
CA GLY A 80 -16.15 29.39 -1.25
C GLY A 80 -16.66 29.44 0.20
N ASP A 81 -17.10 30.62 0.63
CA ASP A 81 -17.64 30.83 1.99
C ASP A 81 -19.14 30.52 2.13
N ARG A 82 -19.79 30.02 1.07
CA ARG A 82 -21.22 29.72 1.11
C ARG A 82 -21.50 28.54 2.03
N ARG A 83 -22.54 28.68 2.86
CA ARG A 83 -23.06 27.57 3.64
C ARG A 83 -23.73 26.54 2.74
N TYR A 84 -23.56 25.26 3.07
CA TYR A 84 -24.16 24.16 2.31
C TYR A 84 -24.60 23.01 3.23
N ILE A 85 -25.67 22.33 2.83
CA ILE A 85 -26.13 21.10 3.47
C ILE A 85 -25.28 19.93 2.95
N HIS A 86 -24.74 19.13 3.86
CA HIS A 86 -23.98 17.93 3.53
C HIS A 86 -24.67 16.70 4.11
N ALA A 87 -25.50 16.06 3.28
CA ALA A 87 -26.16 14.80 3.63
C ALA A 87 -25.17 13.62 3.57
N ILE A 88 -25.08 12.85 4.65
CA ILE A 88 -24.28 11.62 4.70
C ILE A 88 -25.16 10.45 5.14
N GLY A 89 -25.12 9.35 4.39
CA GLY A 89 -25.92 8.15 4.63
C GLY A 89 -25.36 7.24 5.73
N PHE A 90 -25.19 7.73 6.96
CA PHE A 90 -24.96 6.88 8.13
C PHE A 90 -26.29 6.29 8.61
N ASN A 91 -26.30 5.00 8.95
CA ASN A 91 -27.48 4.31 9.47
C ASN A 91 -27.55 4.34 11.00
N VAL A 92 -28.64 3.84 11.59
CA VAL A 92 -28.86 3.84 13.06
C VAL A 92 -27.75 3.18 13.87
N ASN A 93 -27.02 2.23 13.29
CA ASN A 93 -25.92 1.51 13.96
C ASN A 93 -24.56 2.24 13.83
N GLU A 94 -24.52 3.43 13.25
CA GLU A 94 -23.30 4.21 12.99
C GLU A 94 -23.19 5.49 13.83
N TYR A 95 -23.87 5.56 14.99
CA TYR A 95 -23.91 6.75 15.86
C TYR A 95 -22.52 7.34 16.17
N THR A 96 -21.52 6.51 16.48
CA THR A 96 -20.15 6.99 16.76
C THR A 96 -19.50 7.72 15.58
N ARG A 97 -19.91 7.40 14.34
CA ARG A 97 -19.46 8.12 13.14
C ARG A 97 -20.16 9.45 12.99
N ILE A 98 -21.46 9.50 13.29
CA ILE A 98 -22.26 10.73 13.31
C ILE A 98 -21.63 11.72 14.28
N THR A 99 -21.40 11.34 15.55
CA THR A 99 -20.80 12.23 16.55
C THR A 99 -19.43 12.78 16.12
N ARG A 100 -18.61 11.95 15.48
CA ARG A 100 -17.28 12.38 14.99
C ARG A 100 -17.39 13.32 13.79
N ASP A 101 -18.31 13.03 12.88
CA ASP A 101 -18.52 13.80 11.67
C ASP A 101 -19.22 15.14 11.95
N SER A 102 -20.12 15.20 12.94
CA SER A 102 -20.81 16.43 13.33
C SER A 102 -19.87 17.43 13.99
N ALA A 103 -18.77 16.97 14.60
CA ALA A 103 -17.71 17.82 15.12
C ALA A 103 -16.87 18.50 14.01
N TYR A 104 -17.04 18.10 12.74
CA TYR A 104 -16.30 18.65 11.60
C TYR A 104 -17.09 19.73 10.87
N SER A 105 -16.79 21.00 11.17
CA SER A 105 -17.55 22.17 10.70
C SER A 105 -17.04 22.81 9.40
N MET A 106 -15.86 22.41 8.90
CA MET A 106 -15.22 22.99 7.70
C MET A 106 -14.99 24.52 7.74
N GLY A 107 -14.96 25.15 8.92
CA GLY A 107 -14.92 26.62 9.06
C GLY A 107 -16.30 27.26 9.28
N GLY A 108 -17.34 26.44 9.50
CA GLY A 108 -18.72 26.88 9.73
C GLY A 108 -19.60 26.88 8.48
N GLN A 109 -19.05 26.57 7.30
CA GLN A 109 -19.79 26.50 6.04
C GLN A 109 -20.64 25.22 5.94
N ARG A 110 -20.21 24.13 6.57
CA ARG A 110 -20.86 22.83 6.43
C ARG A 110 -21.98 22.65 7.46
N ILE A 111 -23.19 22.34 6.97
CA ILE A 111 -24.34 21.94 7.77
C ILE A 111 -24.57 20.43 7.56
N PRO A 112 -24.09 19.54 8.45
CA PRO A 112 -24.28 18.10 8.30
C PRO A 112 -25.75 17.69 8.49
N THR A 113 -26.23 16.72 7.72
CA THR A 113 -27.52 16.03 7.92
C THR A 113 -27.35 14.52 7.74
N TYR A 114 -28.18 13.71 8.42
CA TYR A 114 -28.02 12.25 8.43
C TYR A 114 -29.35 11.53 8.13
N PRO A 115 -29.90 11.64 6.91
CA PRO A 115 -31.29 11.21 6.64
C PRO A 115 -31.56 9.74 6.96
N ILE A 116 -30.63 8.83 6.63
CA ILE A 116 -30.81 7.38 6.88
C ILE A 116 -30.89 7.07 8.38
N TYR A 117 -30.13 7.80 9.21
CA TYR A 117 -30.22 7.69 10.66
C TYR A 117 -31.54 8.28 11.18
N GLU A 118 -31.92 9.46 10.68
CA GLU A 118 -33.17 10.15 11.04
C GLU A 118 -34.42 9.34 10.68
N TRP A 119 -34.37 8.58 9.58
CA TRP A 119 -35.45 7.65 9.19
C TRP A 119 -35.50 6.38 10.03
N GLY A 120 -34.55 6.17 10.93
CA GLY A 120 -34.50 4.95 11.76
C GLY A 120 -34.01 3.71 10.99
N TRP A 121 -33.39 3.88 9.82
CA TRP A 121 -33.03 2.75 8.97
C TRP A 121 -31.71 2.11 9.40
N SER A 122 -31.71 0.78 9.43
CA SER A 122 -30.52 -0.05 9.53
C SER A 122 -29.86 -0.27 8.16
N ARG A 123 -28.74 -0.99 8.16
CA ARG A 123 -28.11 -1.46 6.91
C ARG A 123 -29.05 -2.38 6.13
N GLN A 124 -29.82 -3.23 6.83
CA GLN A 124 -30.72 -4.17 6.17
C GLN A 124 -31.87 -3.43 5.50
N ASP A 125 -32.50 -2.47 6.19
CA ASP A 125 -33.57 -1.64 5.63
C ASP A 125 -33.11 -0.90 4.37
N SER A 126 -31.87 -0.39 4.39
CA SER A 126 -31.26 0.26 3.23
C SER A 126 -31.08 -0.72 2.05
N ILE A 127 -30.63 -1.95 2.31
CA ILE A 127 -30.45 -2.97 1.27
C ILE A 127 -31.80 -3.40 0.70
N ASP A 128 -32.79 -3.63 1.57
CA ASP A 128 -34.13 -4.06 1.16
C ASP A 128 -34.83 -2.98 0.34
N TYR A 129 -34.71 -1.71 0.74
CA TYR A 129 -35.22 -0.59 -0.03
C TYR A 129 -34.60 -0.53 -1.44
N LEU A 130 -33.26 -0.62 -1.53
CA LEU A 130 -32.57 -0.61 -2.82
C LEU A 130 -32.96 -1.83 -3.68
N TYR A 131 -33.12 -3.01 -3.08
CA TYR A 131 -33.54 -4.19 -3.81
C TYR A 131 -34.98 -4.07 -4.34
N ARG A 132 -35.92 -3.53 -3.55
CA ARG A 132 -37.28 -3.28 -4.01
C ARG A 132 -37.33 -2.26 -5.15
N GLU A 133 -36.55 -1.19 -5.06
CA GLU A 133 -36.56 -0.10 -6.05
C GLU A 133 -35.89 -0.50 -7.37
N PHE A 134 -34.86 -1.35 -7.31
CA PHE A 134 -34.01 -1.58 -8.49
C PHE A 134 -33.78 -3.05 -8.84
N GLY A 135 -34.24 -4.00 -8.02
CA GLY A 135 -34.02 -5.43 -8.22
C GLY A 135 -32.58 -5.89 -8.04
N VAL A 136 -31.71 -5.07 -7.43
CA VAL A 136 -30.26 -5.34 -7.30
C VAL A 136 -29.82 -5.24 -5.84
N VAL A 137 -28.98 -6.18 -5.40
CA VAL A 137 -28.30 -6.11 -4.11
C VAL A 137 -26.93 -5.46 -4.30
N TRP A 138 -26.74 -4.25 -3.78
CA TRP A 138 -25.46 -3.56 -3.90
C TRP A 138 -24.45 -4.05 -2.86
N PRO A 139 -23.26 -4.48 -3.31
CA PRO A 139 -22.23 -4.89 -2.38
C PRO A 139 -21.54 -3.64 -1.79
N LYS A 140 -21.04 -3.74 -0.56
CA LYS A 140 -20.42 -2.62 0.16
C LYS A 140 -19.31 -1.93 -0.64
N SER A 141 -19.42 -0.64 -0.94
CA SER A 141 -18.34 0.04 -1.68
C SER A 141 -17.05 0.13 -0.86
N CYS A 142 -15.93 -0.32 -1.43
CA CYS A 142 -14.61 -0.19 -0.84
C CYS A 142 -13.52 -0.27 -1.93
N CYS A 143 -12.32 0.22 -1.63
CA CYS A 143 -11.19 0.03 -2.53
C CYS A 143 -10.90 -1.47 -2.66
N ARG A 144 -10.49 -1.91 -3.85
CA ARG A 144 -10.21 -3.31 -4.16
C ARG A 144 -9.12 -3.94 -3.28
N HIS A 145 -8.16 -3.12 -2.83
CA HIS A 145 -7.08 -3.44 -1.89
C HIS A 145 -7.33 -2.95 -0.46
N CYS A 146 -8.57 -2.64 -0.07
CA CYS A 146 -8.81 -2.03 1.24
C CYS A 146 -8.58 -3.04 2.38
N PRO A 147 -7.55 -2.89 3.24
CA PRO A 147 -7.39 -3.78 4.39
C PRO A 147 -8.55 -3.65 5.37
N TYR A 148 -9.15 -2.44 5.48
CA TYR A 148 -10.23 -2.14 6.43
C TYR A 148 -11.55 -2.83 6.10
N ALA A 149 -11.74 -3.28 4.85
CA ALA A 149 -12.88 -4.13 4.50
C ALA A 149 -12.72 -5.54 5.09
N GLY A 150 -11.48 -5.95 5.39
CA GLY A 150 -11.14 -7.25 5.95
C GLY A 150 -11.10 -7.34 7.47
N CYS A 151 -11.66 -6.38 8.21
CA CYS A 151 -11.91 -6.57 9.64
C CYS A 151 -12.85 -7.77 9.86
N GLN A 152 -12.93 -8.30 11.08
CA GLN A 152 -13.66 -9.54 11.37
C GLN A 152 -15.09 -9.55 10.82
N ALA A 153 -15.83 -8.44 10.97
CA ALA A 153 -17.19 -8.28 10.46
C ALA A 153 -17.30 -8.16 8.92
N GLY A 154 -16.25 -7.73 8.22
CA GLY A 154 -16.25 -7.57 6.76
C GLY A 154 -15.53 -8.68 6.00
N SER A 155 -14.95 -9.65 6.71
CA SER A 155 -14.14 -10.74 6.14
C SER A 155 -14.85 -11.51 5.02
N PRO A 156 -16.10 -11.99 5.19
CA PRO A 156 -16.75 -12.80 4.16
C PRO A 156 -16.97 -12.04 2.85
N GLU A 157 -17.51 -10.81 2.93
CA GLU A 157 -17.71 -9.95 1.76
C GLU A 157 -16.37 -9.64 1.04
N GLN A 158 -15.28 -9.50 1.78
CA GLN A 158 -13.95 -9.25 1.21
C GLN A 158 -13.41 -10.48 0.47
N LEU A 159 -13.59 -11.68 1.02
CA LEU A 159 -13.17 -12.93 0.37
C LEU A 159 -13.92 -13.16 -0.95
N VAL A 160 -15.24 -12.93 -0.95
CA VAL A 160 -16.05 -13.00 -2.18
C VAL A 160 -15.50 -12.04 -3.23
N ARG A 161 -15.14 -10.80 -2.85
CA ARG A 161 -14.53 -9.85 -3.81
C ARG A 161 -13.21 -10.35 -4.40
N PHE A 162 -12.34 -10.95 -3.59
CA PHE A 162 -11.09 -11.50 -4.10
C PHE A 162 -11.32 -12.69 -5.03
N ALA A 163 -12.34 -13.51 -4.76
CA ALA A 163 -12.73 -14.61 -5.64
C ALA A 163 -13.34 -14.11 -6.96
N THR A 164 -14.17 -13.06 -6.93
CA THR A 164 -14.82 -12.48 -8.13
C THR A 164 -13.84 -11.69 -9.00
N LEU A 165 -12.75 -11.14 -8.43
CA LEU A 165 -11.77 -10.33 -9.14
C LEU A 165 -10.35 -10.86 -8.93
N PRO A 166 -10.06 -12.09 -9.39
CA PRO A 166 -8.84 -12.80 -9.03
C PRO A 166 -7.59 -12.11 -9.60
N ALA A 167 -7.70 -11.47 -10.76
CA ALA A 167 -6.63 -10.69 -11.37
C ALA A 167 -6.22 -9.46 -10.54
N GLU A 168 -7.17 -8.77 -9.91
CA GLU A 168 -6.88 -7.62 -9.05
C GLU A 168 -6.31 -8.09 -7.70
N ALA A 169 -6.91 -9.12 -7.11
CA ALA A 169 -6.43 -9.75 -5.90
C ALA A 169 -4.99 -10.27 -6.04
N ALA A 170 -4.67 -10.88 -7.19
CA ALA A 170 -3.31 -11.30 -7.52
C ALA A 170 -2.32 -10.15 -7.56
N GLN A 171 -2.70 -9.00 -8.10
CA GLN A 171 -1.85 -7.80 -8.07
C GLN A 171 -1.61 -7.34 -6.62
N HIS A 172 -2.60 -7.41 -5.75
CA HIS A 172 -2.46 -7.01 -4.35
C HIS A 172 -1.57 -7.95 -3.53
N ILE A 173 -1.53 -9.24 -3.86
CA ILE A 173 -0.55 -10.17 -3.30
C ILE A 173 0.87 -9.71 -3.67
N ILE A 174 1.10 -9.31 -4.92
CA ILE A 174 2.41 -8.83 -5.39
C ILE A 174 2.77 -7.49 -4.73
N ASP A 175 1.82 -6.55 -4.65
CA ASP A 175 2.02 -5.24 -4.01
C ASP A 175 2.39 -5.41 -2.52
N GLU A 176 1.71 -6.32 -1.81
CA GLU A 176 2.05 -6.66 -0.42
C GLU A 176 3.41 -7.35 -0.32
N TYR A 177 3.73 -8.30 -1.22
CA TYR A 177 5.02 -8.98 -1.25
C TYR A 177 6.19 -7.99 -1.29
N VAL A 178 6.11 -6.99 -2.17
CA VAL A 178 7.14 -5.94 -2.26
C VAL A 178 7.18 -5.15 -0.94
N CYS A 179 6.02 -4.79 -0.40
CA CYS A 179 5.93 -4.05 0.85
C CYS A 179 6.55 -4.80 2.04
N THR A 180 6.29 -6.11 2.17
CA THR A 180 6.83 -6.95 3.23
C THR A 180 8.30 -7.28 3.03
N ALA A 181 8.79 -7.35 1.79
CA ALA A 181 10.21 -7.44 1.49
C ALA A 181 10.95 -6.20 2.03
N LEU A 182 10.44 -5.01 1.71
CA LEU A 182 11.02 -3.74 2.15
C LEU A 182 10.80 -3.47 3.64
N ASN A 183 9.71 -3.92 4.25
CA ASN A 183 9.46 -3.79 5.69
C ASN A 183 8.73 -5.04 6.23
N PRO A 184 9.39 -5.91 7.01
CA PRO A 184 8.77 -7.14 7.51
C PRO A 184 7.55 -6.90 8.41
N ARG A 185 7.40 -5.69 8.96
CA ARG A 185 6.25 -5.30 9.80
C ARG A 185 5.06 -4.74 8.99
N SER A 186 5.16 -4.71 7.66
CA SER A 186 4.16 -4.06 6.78
C SER A 186 3.05 -4.97 6.24
N GLY A 187 2.75 -6.09 6.89
CA GLY A 187 1.62 -6.95 6.52
C GLY A 187 0.28 -6.20 6.48
N LEU A 188 -0.53 -6.48 5.46
CA LEU A 188 -1.78 -5.78 5.12
C LEU A 188 -2.78 -5.81 6.28
N PHE A 189 -2.89 -6.94 6.96
CA PHE A 189 -3.80 -7.15 8.08
C PHE A 189 -3.12 -7.02 9.45
N GLY A 190 -1.96 -6.36 9.48
CA GLY A 190 -1.13 -6.16 10.66
C GLY A 190 0.19 -6.94 10.58
N PRO A 191 1.10 -6.74 11.56
CA PRO A 191 2.35 -7.48 11.62
C PRO A 191 2.10 -8.97 11.55
N GLY A 192 2.64 -9.57 10.50
CA GLY A 192 2.52 -10.98 10.26
C GLY A 192 1.18 -11.54 9.80
N LYS A 193 0.31 -10.69 9.27
CA LYS A 193 -0.95 -11.14 8.69
C LYS A 193 -1.00 -10.70 7.25
N SER A 194 -0.54 -11.58 6.36
CA SER A 194 -0.53 -11.34 4.91
C SER A 194 -1.84 -11.74 4.24
N LEU A 195 -2.11 -11.13 3.09
CA LEU A 195 -3.22 -11.48 2.21
C LEU A 195 -3.06 -12.91 1.69
N ILE A 196 -1.87 -13.30 1.26
CA ILE A 196 -1.62 -14.66 0.75
C ILE A 196 -1.94 -15.72 1.81
N SER A 197 -1.51 -15.53 3.05
CA SER A 197 -1.80 -16.45 4.16
C SER A 197 -3.30 -16.54 4.44
N ARG A 198 -4.02 -15.42 4.36
CA ARG A 198 -5.48 -15.38 4.54
C ARG A 198 -6.21 -16.12 3.42
N LEU A 199 -5.85 -15.86 2.17
CA LEU A 199 -6.46 -16.52 1.01
C LEU A 199 -6.20 -18.02 1.00
N GLN A 200 -5.01 -18.46 1.39
CA GLN A 200 -4.69 -19.89 1.53
C GLN A 200 -5.52 -20.55 2.63
N ARG A 201 -5.59 -19.94 3.83
CA ARG A 201 -6.43 -20.42 4.94
C ARG A 201 -7.89 -20.57 4.52
N ASP A 202 -8.41 -19.60 3.78
CA ASP A 202 -9.81 -19.55 3.35
C ASP A 202 -10.04 -20.24 1.99
N GLN A 203 -9.04 -20.99 1.48
CA GLN A 203 -9.08 -21.80 0.26
C GLN A 203 -9.43 -21.03 -1.03
N VAL A 204 -9.17 -19.71 -1.07
CA VAL A 204 -9.33 -18.86 -2.26
C VAL A 204 -8.04 -18.92 -3.08
N THR A 205 -7.91 -19.94 -3.93
CA THR A 205 -6.61 -20.30 -4.55
C THR A 205 -6.30 -19.55 -5.85
N GLU A 206 -7.30 -19.12 -6.61
CA GLU A 206 -7.09 -18.54 -7.94
C GLU A 206 -6.21 -17.26 -7.95
N PRO A 207 -6.43 -16.28 -7.05
CA PRO A 207 -5.54 -15.12 -6.96
C PRO A 207 -4.09 -15.49 -6.65
N VAL A 208 -3.87 -16.53 -5.82
CA VAL A 208 -2.54 -17.00 -5.41
C VAL A 208 -1.80 -17.60 -6.62
N LYS A 209 -2.49 -18.44 -7.41
CA LYS A 209 -1.95 -19.02 -8.66
C LYS A 209 -1.57 -17.93 -9.66
N LEU A 210 -2.46 -16.95 -9.87
CA LEU A 210 -2.21 -15.83 -10.77
C LEU A 210 -1.04 -14.96 -10.30
N ALA A 211 -0.93 -14.69 -9.00
CA ALA A 211 0.18 -13.93 -8.44
C ALA A 211 1.51 -14.66 -8.66
N ALA A 212 1.56 -15.96 -8.39
CA ALA A 212 2.74 -16.79 -8.62
C ALA A 212 3.14 -16.81 -10.11
N ALA A 213 2.18 -16.97 -11.02
CA ALA A 213 2.42 -16.94 -12.45
C ALA A 213 2.96 -15.58 -12.93
N ARG A 214 2.41 -14.48 -12.43
CA ARG A 214 2.88 -13.12 -12.74
C ARG A 214 4.28 -12.86 -12.19
N MET A 215 4.55 -13.26 -10.94
CA MET A 215 5.86 -13.10 -10.31
C MET A 215 6.98 -13.80 -11.07
N LYS A 216 6.71 -14.89 -11.80
CA LYS A 216 7.70 -15.53 -12.69
C LYS A 216 8.07 -14.71 -13.92
N ARG A 217 7.21 -13.77 -14.35
CA ARG A 217 7.34 -13.03 -15.62
C ARG A 217 7.73 -11.56 -15.45
N ILE A 218 7.46 -10.97 -14.30
CA ILE A 218 7.82 -9.58 -14.02
C ILE A 218 9.31 -9.47 -13.67
N PRO A 219 9.96 -8.32 -13.95
CA PRO A 219 11.31 -8.08 -13.48
C PRO A 219 11.39 -8.04 -11.95
N TRP A 220 12.54 -8.44 -11.42
CA TRP A 220 12.87 -8.39 -10.01
C TRP A 220 14.10 -7.51 -9.77
N ALA A 221 14.28 -7.09 -8.52
CA ALA A 221 15.41 -6.31 -8.09
C ALA A 221 16.00 -6.83 -6.77
N VAL A 222 17.31 -6.63 -6.60
CA VAL A 222 17.92 -6.54 -5.27
C VAL A 222 17.73 -5.10 -4.80
N TYR A 223 17.07 -4.93 -3.66
CA TYR A 223 16.83 -3.65 -3.02
C TYR A 223 17.77 -3.44 -1.83
N ARG A 224 18.45 -2.30 -1.75
CA ARG A 224 19.09 -1.79 -0.53
C ARG A 224 18.07 -0.95 0.21
N VAL A 225 17.80 -1.29 1.47
CA VAL A 225 16.86 -0.56 2.32
C VAL A 225 17.63 0.01 3.49
N ARG A 226 17.53 1.33 3.70
CA ARG A 226 18.19 2.04 4.79
C ARG A 226 17.20 2.92 5.54
N ARG A 227 17.26 2.91 6.87
CA ARG A 227 16.40 3.72 7.74
C ARG A 227 17.17 4.22 8.94
N PHE A 228 17.09 5.51 9.19
CA PHE A 228 17.55 6.12 10.42
C PHE A 228 16.34 6.58 11.24
N TYR A 229 16.18 6.00 12.42
CA TYR A 229 15.10 6.29 13.35
C TYR A 229 15.57 7.27 14.42
N SER A 230 14.89 8.42 14.52
CA SER A 230 15.09 9.36 15.62
C SER A 230 14.16 9.10 16.81
N ALA A 231 13.04 8.42 16.57
CA ALA A 231 12.03 8.09 17.57
C ALA A 231 11.13 6.94 17.07
N PRO A 232 10.24 6.37 17.90
CA PRO A 232 9.28 5.37 17.46
C PRO A 232 8.48 5.84 16.24
N ALA A 233 8.47 5.01 15.19
CA ALA A 233 7.80 5.28 13.90
C ALA A 233 8.21 6.56 13.16
N SER A 234 9.30 7.23 13.58
CA SER A 234 9.87 8.41 12.94
C SER A 234 11.21 8.05 12.32
N ALA A 235 11.27 7.99 10.98
CA ALA A 235 12.50 7.69 10.27
C ALA A 235 12.65 8.47 8.97
N VAL A 236 13.88 8.93 8.72
CA VAL A 236 14.36 9.21 7.36
C VAL A 236 14.79 7.88 6.74
N ARG A 237 14.58 7.74 5.44
CA ARG A 237 14.70 6.44 4.75
C ARG A 237 15.22 6.60 3.33
N SER A 238 15.95 5.58 2.89
CA SER A 238 16.31 5.36 1.50
C SER A 238 15.97 3.93 1.06
N VAL A 239 15.58 3.79 -0.20
CA VAL A 239 15.43 2.51 -0.91
C VAL A 239 16.06 2.67 -2.28
N ASP A 240 16.98 1.77 -2.63
CA ASP A 240 17.67 1.77 -3.92
C ASP A 240 17.56 0.39 -4.57
N ARG A 241 17.34 0.34 -5.89
CA ARG A 241 17.48 -0.87 -6.71
C ARG A 241 18.94 -1.01 -7.12
N VAL A 242 19.59 -2.00 -6.53
CA VAL A 242 21.04 -2.24 -6.68
C VAL A 242 21.35 -3.07 -7.91
N LEU A 243 20.48 -4.04 -8.20
CA LEU A 243 20.56 -4.97 -9.32
C LEU A 243 19.15 -5.24 -9.85
N LEU A 244 19.03 -5.46 -11.16
CA LEU A 244 17.80 -5.80 -11.86
C LEU A 244 17.99 -7.09 -12.65
N GLY A 245 16.95 -7.92 -12.71
CA GLY A 245 17.00 -9.16 -13.49
C GLY A 245 15.74 -9.99 -13.37
N GLY A 246 15.78 -11.21 -13.89
CA GLY A 246 14.74 -12.20 -13.66
C GLY A 246 14.75 -12.70 -12.21
N HIS A 247 13.64 -13.33 -11.79
CA HIS A 247 13.46 -13.85 -10.43
C HIS A 247 14.66 -14.68 -9.93
N LEU A 248 15.04 -15.74 -10.64
CA LEU A 248 16.14 -16.62 -10.22
C LEU A 248 17.50 -15.90 -10.20
N VAL A 249 17.71 -14.99 -11.16
CA VAL A 249 18.96 -14.23 -11.29
C VAL A 249 19.21 -13.34 -10.07
N VAL A 250 18.20 -12.59 -9.63
CA VAL A 250 18.40 -11.69 -8.48
C VAL A 250 18.49 -12.43 -7.15
N TYR A 251 17.87 -13.61 -7.03
CA TYR A 251 18.02 -14.45 -5.84
C TYR A 251 19.45 -14.99 -5.73
N ALA A 252 19.98 -15.54 -6.82
CA ALA A 252 21.37 -15.99 -6.88
C ALA A 252 22.34 -14.83 -6.63
N ALA A 253 22.06 -13.64 -7.18
CA ALA A 253 22.84 -12.44 -6.94
C ALA A 253 22.90 -12.07 -5.45
N LEU A 254 21.78 -12.15 -4.72
CA LEU A 254 21.75 -11.86 -3.28
C LEU A 254 22.50 -12.94 -2.47
N GLU A 255 22.45 -14.20 -2.89
CA GLU A 255 23.24 -15.29 -2.28
C GLU A 255 24.74 -15.06 -2.50
N GLU A 256 25.16 -14.76 -3.72
CA GLU A 256 26.56 -14.46 -4.05
C GLU A 256 27.07 -13.22 -3.29
N MET A 257 26.25 -12.17 -3.19
CA MET A 257 26.57 -11.01 -2.33
C MET A 257 26.75 -11.40 -0.87
N SER A 258 25.90 -12.28 -0.33
CA SER A 258 26.01 -12.80 1.04
C SER A 258 27.34 -13.52 1.26
N ASP A 259 27.75 -14.36 0.32
CA ASP A 259 28.99 -15.13 0.40
C ASP A 259 30.23 -14.24 0.32
N LEU A 260 30.27 -13.30 -0.63
CA LEU A 260 31.37 -12.32 -0.78
C LEU A 260 31.52 -11.42 0.44
N VAL A 261 30.40 -11.03 1.06
CA VAL A 261 30.39 -10.21 2.29
C VAL A 261 30.62 -11.07 3.54
N GLY A 262 30.46 -12.38 3.46
CA GLY A 262 30.57 -13.29 4.61
C GLY A 262 29.53 -13.00 5.69
N VAL A 263 28.33 -12.56 5.31
CA VAL A 263 27.21 -12.30 6.22
C VAL A 263 26.03 -13.16 5.81
N PRO A 264 25.53 -14.07 6.66
CA PRO A 264 24.51 -15.01 6.26
C PRO A 264 23.17 -14.32 5.97
N LEU A 265 22.47 -14.83 4.95
CA LEU A 265 21.09 -14.45 4.70
C LEU A 265 20.18 -14.90 5.83
N VAL A 266 19.28 -13.99 6.21
CA VAL A 266 18.33 -14.19 7.31
C VAL A 266 16.93 -14.22 6.73
N ARG A 267 16.16 -15.20 7.16
CA ARG A 267 14.77 -15.38 6.76
C ARG A 267 13.85 -14.59 7.69
N ASN A 268 12.67 -14.27 7.18
CA ASN A 268 11.66 -13.50 7.91
C ASN A 268 11.29 -14.11 9.26
N ASP A 269 11.18 -15.42 9.35
CA ASP A 269 10.84 -16.19 10.56
C ASP A 269 11.91 -16.11 11.66
N GLN A 270 13.09 -15.59 11.33
CA GLN A 270 14.20 -15.36 12.27
C GLN A 270 14.25 -13.90 12.78
N ILE A 271 13.27 -13.06 12.43
CA ILE A 271 13.15 -11.67 12.89
C ILE A 271 12.15 -11.58 14.05
N ALA A 272 12.57 -11.05 15.19
CA ALA A 272 11.67 -10.85 16.35
C ALA A 272 10.45 -9.97 15.97
N GLY A 273 9.24 -10.46 16.27
CA GLY A 273 7.98 -9.81 15.90
C GLY A 273 7.52 -10.04 14.45
N ALA A 274 8.23 -10.86 13.67
CA ALA A 274 7.73 -11.39 12.41
C ALA A 274 6.70 -12.50 12.65
N PRO A 275 5.72 -12.68 11.74
CA PRO A 275 4.71 -13.73 11.84
C PRO A 275 5.29 -15.12 12.06
N VAL A 276 4.65 -15.86 12.97
CA VAL A 276 4.72 -17.31 13.02
C VAL A 276 3.63 -17.84 12.07
N CYS A 277 4.06 -18.43 10.94
CA CYS A 277 3.30 -19.21 9.93
C CYS A 277 2.85 -18.53 8.61
N GLY A 278 2.77 -19.34 7.54
CA GLY A 278 2.30 -19.00 6.18
C GLY A 278 3.42 -18.78 5.17
N ASP A 279 4.30 -17.82 5.45
CA ASP A 279 5.30 -17.29 4.51
C ASP A 279 6.75 -17.53 5.00
N ARG A 280 6.97 -18.65 5.68
CA ARG A 280 8.25 -19.01 6.33
C ARG A 280 9.34 -19.21 5.27
N GLY A 281 10.17 -18.18 5.07
CA GLY A 281 11.31 -18.21 4.15
C GLY A 281 11.17 -17.41 2.85
N ILE A 282 10.05 -16.70 2.64
CA ILE A 282 9.81 -15.98 1.38
C ILE A 282 10.84 -14.86 1.15
N HIS A 283 10.99 -13.99 2.14
CA HIS A 283 11.91 -12.86 2.07
C HIS A 283 13.22 -13.21 2.77
N ARG A 284 14.30 -13.13 2.00
CA ARG A 284 15.68 -13.28 2.47
C ARG A 284 16.31 -11.92 2.59
N ARG A 285 17.04 -11.68 3.67
CA ARG A 285 17.74 -10.41 3.92
C ARG A 285 19.19 -10.63 4.27
N LEU A 286 20.04 -9.89 3.58
CA LEU A 286 21.42 -9.65 3.99
C LEU A 286 21.42 -8.44 4.93
N TRP A 287 21.51 -8.68 6.24
CA TRP A 287 21.49 -7.60 7.24
C TRP A 287 22.87 -6.99 7.42
N VAL A 288 23.03 -5.73 7.03
CA VAL A 288 24.25 -4.95 7.29
C VAL A 288 24.19 -4.34 8.70
N ARG A 289 23.02 -3.81 9.07
CA ARG A 289 22.77 -3.27 10.40
C ARG A 289 21.34 -3.57 10.83
N ARG A 290 21.21 -4.21 11.99
CA ARG A 290 19.92 -4.37 12.67
C ARG A 290 19.75 -3.30 13.72
N ARG A 291 18.59 -2.66 13.71
CA ARG A 291 18.18 -1.78 14.80
C ARG A 291 17.92 -2.60 16.07
N ARG A 292 18.14 -1.99 17.23
CA ARG A 292 17.65 -2.48 18.51
C ARG A 292 16.32 -1.79 18.80
N ASP A 293 15.25 -2.55 18.98
CA ASP A 293 13.95 -1.97 19.30
C ASP A 293 14.02 -1.26 20.66
N GLY A 294 13.40 -0.09 20.77
CA GLY A 294 13.39 0.72 22.00
C GLY A 294 14.62 1.61 22.22
N VAL A 295 15.66 1.50 21.38
CA VAL A 295 16.88 2.32 21.47
C VAL A 295 16.90 3.32 20.32
N TYR A 296 17.20 4.59 20.61
CA TYR A 296 17.30 5.66 19.62
C TYR A 296 18.49 6.59 19.92
N PRO A 297 19.16 7.16 18.88
CA PRO A 297 18.91 6.94 17.46
C PRO A 297 19.25 5.50 17.03
N ALA A 298 18.54 4.99 16.02
CA ALA A 298 18.74 3.62 15.53
C ALA A 298 18.86 3.57 14.02
N MET A 299 19.84 2.82 13.53
CA MET A 299 20.05 2.56 12.11
C MET A 299 19.60 1.14 11.75
N GLU A 300 19.02 1.02 10.57
CA GLU A 300 18.60 -0.24 9.97
C GLU A 300 19.06 -0.26 8.51
N GLU A 301 19.80 -1.29 8.13
CA GLU A 301 20.24 -1.51 6.75
C GLU A 301 20.22 -2.98 6.39
N PHE A 302 19.64 -3.29 5.23
CA PHE A 302 19.68 -4.61 4.65
C PHE A 302 19.47 -4.60 3.13
N TYR A 303 19.90 -5.68 2.50
CA TYR A 303 19.55 -6.00 1.12
C TYR A 303 18.46 -7.08 1.11
N THR A 304 17.52 -7.00 0.16
CA THR A 304 16.42 -7.96 -0.01
C THR A 304 16.07 -8.11 -1.48
N VAL A 305 15.29 -9.12 -1.83
CA VAL A 305 14.79 -9.33 -3.20
C VAL A 305 13.27 -9.21 -3.27
N ALA A 306 12.79 -8.56 -4.32
CA ALA A 306 11.37 -8.44 -4.61
C ALA A 306 11.13 -8.10 -6.10
N PRO A 307 9.89 -8.24 -6.61
CA PRO A 307 9.51 -7.66 -7.88
C PRO A 307 9.89 -6.17 -7.98
N ALA A 308 10.41 -5.77 -9.14
CA ALA A 308 10.99 -4.44 -9.39
C ALA A 308 9.93 -3.33 -9.56
N GLN A 309 9.00 -3.21 -8.62
CA GLN A 309 7.90 -2.24 -8.66
C GLN A 309 8.18 -0.97 -7.85
N ALA A 310 8.87 -1.10 -6.71
CA ALA A 310 9.28 0.05 -5.92
C ALA A 310 10.43 0.76 -6.64
N LEU A 311 10.32 2.08 -6.72
CA LEU A 311 11.32 2.97 -7.31
C LEU A 311 12.33 3.40 -6.26
N ASP A 312 13.47 3.88 -6.76
CA ASP A 312 14.51 4.47 -5.94
C ASP A 312 13.96 5.74 -5.28
N LYS A 313 14.23 5.91 -3.99
CA LYS A 313 13.75 7.05 -3.22
C LYS A 313 14.60 7.26 -1.99
N ALA A 314 14.85 8.53 -1.68
CA ALA A 314 15.44 8.96 -0.43
C ALA A 314 14.59 10.07 0.18
N THR A 315 14.64 10.19 1.50
CA THR A 315 14.10 11.37 2.20
C THR A 315 15.10 12.52 2.04
N ASP A 316 14.62 13.76 2.01
CA ASP A 316 15.50 14.93 2.00
C ASP A 316 16.51 14.85 3.15
N ARG A 317 17.79 15.14 2.86
CA ARG A 317 18.93 15.07 3.80
C ARG A 317 19.19 13.67 4.36
N PHE A 318 18.72 12.62 3.68
CA PHE A 318 18.99 11.25 4.11
C PHE A 318 20.49 10.97 4.19
N ASP A 319 21.27 11.32 3.16
CA ASP A 319 22.71 11.03 3.10
C ASP A 319 23.48 11.76 4.20
N ASP A 320 23.20 13.05 4.43
CA ASP A 320 23.80 13.82 5.53
C ASP A 320 23.52 13.18 6.89
N THR A 321 22.25 12.79 7.12
CA THR A 321 21.82 12.17 8.38
C THR A 321 22.47 10.80 8.56
N TRP A 322 22.56 10.01 7.49
CA TRP A 322 23.14 8.68 7.50
C TRP A 322 24.64 8.73 7.78
N ALA A 323 25.37 9.59 7.05
CA ALA A 323 26.81 9.76 7.21
C ALA A 323 27.19 10.20 8.63
N ALA A 324 26.43 11.14 9.23
CA ALA A 324 26.68 11.64 10.58
C ALA A 324 26.58 10.56 11.68
N HIS A 325 25.91 9.44 11.42
CA HIS A 325 25.70 8.36 12.40
C HIS A 325 26.36 7.04 12.01
N THR A 326 27.03 6.99 10.86
CA THR A 326 27.69 5.78 10.37
C THR A 326 29.01 5.58 11.10
N ASP A 327 29.09 4.52 11.91
CA ASP A 327 30.33 4.12 12.57
C ASP A 327 31.31 3.43 11.58
N THR A 328 32.59 3.33 11.96
CA THR A 328 33.65 2.74 11.13
C THR A 328 33.36 1.29 10.70
N LEU A 329 32.68 0.52 11.55
CA LEU A 329 32.33 -0.86 11.27
C LEU A 329 31.22 -0.94 10.20
N LEU A 330 30.19 -0.12 10.32
CA LEU A 330 29.12 0.01 9.34
C LEU A 330 29.70 0.46 8.00
N ALA A 331 30.50 1.53 7.98
CA ALA A 331 31.11 2.03 6.75
C ALA A 331 31.97 0.97 6.05
N ARG A 332 32.69 0.12 6.80
CA ARG A 332 33.46 -1.00 6.24
C ARG A 332 32.56 -2.07 5.63
N LEU A 333 31.45 -2.41 6.30
CA LEU A 333 30.50 -3.39 5.78
C LEU A 333 29.74 -2.87 4.56
N GLU A 334 29.37 -1.59 4.53
CA GLU A 334 28.74 -0.95 3.36
C GLU A 334 29.65 -1.04 2.13
N ARG A 335 30.92 -0.66 2.26
CA ARG A 335 31.90 -0.79 1.16
C ARG A 335 32.05 -2.23 0.66
N ARG A 336 32.03 -3.22 1.56
CA ARG A 336 32.07 -4.65 1.16
C ARG A 336 30.81 -5.05 0.40
N CYS A 337 29.63 -4.59 0.82
CA CYS A 337 28.38 -4.86 0.13
C CYS A 337 28.34 -4.19 -1.25
N GLU A 338 28.83 -2.97 -1.37
CA GLU A 338 28.94 -2.25 -2.64
C GLU A 338 29.90 -2.95 -3.61
N ALA A 339 31.09 -3.32 -3.15
CA ALA A 339 32.04 -4.09 -3.95
C ALA A 339 31.46 -5.45 -4.38
N ALA A 340 30.77 -6.15 -3.48
CA ALA A 340 30.11 -7.41 -3.82
C ALA A 340 29.00 -7.22 -4.86
N ALA A 341 28.16 -6.18 -4.72
CA ALA A 341 27.15 -5.84 -5.69
C ALA A 341 27.75 -5.52 -7.07
N ASP A 342 28.88 -4.82 -7.11
CA ASP A 342 29.60 -4.49 -8.34
C ASP A 342 30.16 -5.74 -9.02
N VAL A 343 30.79 -6.65 -8.26
CA VAL A 343 31.28 -7.95 -8.77
C VAL A 343 30.14 -8.73 -9.42
N VAL A 344 29.03 -8.87 -8.72
CA VAL A 344 27.85 -9.59 -9.22
C VAL A 344 27.27 -8.89 -10.45
N ARG A 345 27.19 -7.56 -10.48
CA ARG A 345 26.72 -6.79 -11.65
C ARG A 345 27.60 -7.06 -12.89
N HIS A 346 28.92 -7.09 -12.71
CA HIS A 346 29.85 -7.39 -13.79
C HIS A 346 29.69 -8.84 -14.28
N ALA A 347 29.48 -9.81 -13.39
CA ALA A 347 29.24 -11.19 -13.76
C ALA A 347 27.95 -11.36 -14.59
N LEU A 348 26.90 -10.59 -14.28
CA LEU A 348 25.61 -10.63 -14.98
C LEU A 348 25.65 -9.97 -16.38
N THR A 349 26.58 -9.05 -16.62
CA THR A 349 26.67 -8.28 -17.87
C THR A 349 27.68 -8.85 -18.87
N ARG A 350 28.55 -9.79 -18.45
CA ARG A 350 29.45 -10.48 -19.37
C ARG A 350 28.65 -11.36 -20.34
N PRO A 351 28.86 -11.24 -21.66
CA PRO A 351 28.27 -12.17 -22.61
C PRO A 351 28.80 -13.57 -22.28
N ARG A 352 27.89 -14.52 -22.05
CA ARG A 352 28.25 -15.93 -22.00
C ARG A 352 28.71 -16.31 -23.40
N PHE A 353 30.02 -16.33 -23.63
CA PHE A 353 30.59 -17.00 -24.78
C PHE A 353 30.22 -18.48 -24.64
N THR A 354 29.17 -18.88 -25.36
CA THR A 354 28.89 -20.30 -25.60
C THR A 354 30.02 -20.80 -26.47
N SER A 355 30.98 -21.51 -25.87
CA SER A 355 31.87 -22.39 -26.61
C SER A 355 30.98 -23.44 -27.28
N ALA A 356 30.75 -23.28 -28.58
CA ALA A 356 30.26 -24.35 -29.41
C ALA A 356 31.32 -25.46 -29.38
N SER A 357 30.89 -26.68 -29.06
CA SER A 357 31.64 -27.91 -29.28
C SER A 357 30.68 -28.93 -29.86
#